data_AF-A0A7J8NB14-F1
#
_entry.id   AF-A0A7J8NB14-F1
#
_cell.length_a   1.000
_cell.length_b   1.000
_cell.length_c   1.000
_cell.angle_alpha   90.00
_cell.angle_beta   90.00
_cell.angle_gamma   90.00
#
_symmetry.space_group_name_H-M   'P 1'
#
loop_
_entity.id
_entity.type
_entity.pdbx_description
1 polymer ?
#
loop_
_entity_poly.entity_id
_entity_poly.type
_entity_poly.pdbx_seq_one_letter_code
_entity_poly.pdbx_strand_id
1 'polypeptide(L)'
;MALLLSCSDALPSFPAMKKKPISRGAGWFPIWFWKSWSVLLLMWNTLVDIWMCVATTYFLKDTQTPLKAPSSDVAFTPRRIVRRTFSLDDVKLVKNATHTTVNDVVLAMTQAGLSRYLNRKYGQAKSDGEARESCENNLPNNIRLTATLFINLRTSPGIYALEEMVKKNSKAEWGNKIGYVLYPFKIELKDNPLDYIRDAKAKIDRRKATLEAKFRLFLAKVFVRFYPTKVRH
;
A
#
# COMPACT_ATOMS: atom_id res chain seq x y z
N MET A 1 -16.05 -24.63 -8.54
CA MET A 1 -16.55 -25.75 -7.71
C MET A 1 -15.81 -25.69 -6.37
N ALA A 2 -16.41 -25.68 -5.19
CA ALA A 2 -17.78 -25.97 -4.80
C ALA A 2 -18.20 -25.02 -3.66
N LEU A 3 -19.51 -24.86 -3.57
CA LEU A 3 -20.27 -24.17 -2.52
C LEU A 3 -20.03 -24.79 -1.15
N LEU A 4 -19.92 -23.95 -0.12
CA LEU A 4 -20.49 -24.26 1.19
C LEU A 4 -21.24 -23.01 1.67
N LEU A 5 -22.53 -22.99 1.32
CA LEU A 5 -23.58 -22.27 2.04
C LEU A 5 -23.76 -22.98 3.39
N SER A 6 -23.54 -22.27 4.49
CA SER A 6 -24.09 -22.66 5.79
C SER A 6 -24.82 -21.46 6.37
N CYS A 7 -26.00 -21.76 6.88
CA CYS A 7 -27.13 -20.89 7.09
C CYS A 7 -26.97 -19.97 8.31
N SER A 8 -27.14 -18.66 8.10
CA SER A 8 -27.73 -17.72 9.05
C SER A 8 -28.05 -16.43 8.28
N ASP A 9 -29.35 -16.15 8.10
CA ASP A 9 -29.93 -15.02 7.34
C ASP A 9 -29.71 -13.64 8.01
N ALA A 10 -28.50 -13.38 8.48
CA ALA A 10 -28.08 -12.06 8.90
C ALA A 10 -26.67 -11.80 8.37
N LEU A 11 -26.60 -10.97 7.32
CA LEU A 11 -25.36 -10.33 6.91
C LEU A 11 -24.75 -9.62 8.14
N PRO A 12 -23.45 -9.79 8.42
CA PRO A 12 -22.82 -9.15 9.57
C PRO A 12 -22.97 -7.62 9.44
N SER A 13 -23.78 -7.04 10.32
CA SER A 13 -24.00 -5.60 10.39
C SER A 13 -22.76 -4.93 11.00
N PHE A 14 -21.96 -4.28 10.16
CA PHE A 14 -20.85 -3.46 10.65
C PHE A 14 -21.34 -2.05 11.01
N PRO A 15 -20.82 -1.45 12.09
CA PRO A 15 -21.30 -0.16 12.57
C PRO A 15 -21.08 0.94 11.51
N ALA A 16 -22.17 1.65 11.19
CA ALA A 16 -22.13 2.80 10.30
C ALA A 16 -21.27 3.93 10.90
N MET A 17 -20.38 4.49 10.10
CA MET A 17 -19.46 5.55 10.52
C MET A 17 -20.24 6.85 10.79
N LYS A 18 -20.28 7.28 12.07
CA LYS A 18 -20.91 8.54 12.49
C LYS A 18 -20.12 9.73 11.92
N LYS A 19 -20.79 10.62 11.17
CA LYS A 19 -20.21 11.90 10.73
C LYS A 19 -20.05 12.82 11.93
N LYS A 20 -18.86 13.38 12.13
CA LYS A 20 -18.65 14.47 13.10
C LYS A 20 -19.32 15.75 12.59
N PRO A 21 -20.07 16.48 13.44
CA PRO A 21 -20.61 17.78 13.08
C PRO A 21 -19.44 18.76 12.86
N ILE A 22 -19.47 19.46 11.73
CA ILE A 22 -18.54 20.55 11.43
C ILE A 22 -18.99 21.76 12.25
N SER A 23 -18.20 22.17 13.24
CA SER A 23 -18.44 23.39 14.00
C SER A 23 -18.28 24.61 13.08
N ARG A 24 -19.33 25.44 12.97
CA ARG A 24 -19.30 26.70 12.25
C ARG A 24 -18.75 27.78 13.18
N GLY A 25 -17.62 28.36 12.81
CA GLY A 25 -17.02 29.46 13.56
C GLY A 25 -15.66 29.88 13.00
N ALA A 26 -15.59 30.25 11.72
CA ALA A 26 -14.45 30.97 11.16
C ALA A 26 -14.92 31.81 9.96
N GLY A 27 -14.39 33.03 9.82
CA GLY A 27 -14.77 33.95 8.74
C GLY A 27 -14.49 33.41 7.34
N TRP A 28 -15.20 33.92 6.34
CA TRP A 28 -15.16 33.42 4.95
C TRP A 28 -13.77 33.48 4.31
N PHE A 29 -13.02 34.56 4.55
CA PHE A 29 -11.69 34.81 3.97
C PHE A 29 -10.60 33.81 4.41
N PRO A 30 -10.36 33.56 5.72
CA PRO A 30 -9.37 32.58 6.13
C PRO A 30 -9.71 31.16 5.68
N ILE A 31 -11.01 30.81 5.57
CA ILE A 31 -11.45 29.51 5.03
C ILE A 31 -11.05 29.35 3.56
N TRP A 32 -11.25 30.39 2.73
CA TRP A 32 -10.92 30.32 1.31
C TRP A 32 -9.41 30.27 1.08
N PHE A 33 -8.63 31.07 1.80
CA PHE A 33 -7.17 31.02 1.75
C PHE A 33 -6.63 29.64 2.14
N TRP A 34 -7.10 29.06 3.26
CA TRP A 34 -6.64 27.74 3.71
C TRP A 34 -7.06 26.63 2.74
N LYS A 35 -8.24 26.73 2.13
CA LYS A 35 -8.69 25.80 1.09
C LYS A 35 -7.81 25.88 -0.16
N SER A 36 -7.57 27.08 -0.67
CA SER A 36 -6.72 27.30 -1.85
C SER A 36 -5.29 26.83 -1.60
N TRP A 37 -4.71 27.15 -0.44
CA TRP A 37 -3.40 26.66 -0.02
C TRP A 37 -3.35 25.13 0.05
N SER A 38 -4.38 24.49 0.60
CA SER A 38 -4.49 23.04 0.63
C SER A 38 -4.57 22.43 -0.77
N VAL A 39 -5.23 23.08 -1.72
CA VAL A 39 -5.30 22.63 -3.12
C VAL A 39 -3.95 22.76 -3.81
N LEU A 40 -3.23 23.87 -3.59
CA LEU A 40 -1.88 24.06 -4.13
C LEU A 40 -0.90 23.02 -3.60
N LEU A 41 -0.89 22.77 -2.29
CA LEU A 41 -0.07 21.71 -1.68
C LEU A 41 -0.41 20.34 -2.26
N LEU A 42 -1.70 20.06 -2.49
CA LEU A 42 -2.14 18.82 -3.10
C LEU A 42 -1.62 18.68 -4.53
N MET A 43 -1.76 19.72 -5.36
CA MET A 43 -1.24 19.74 -6.74
C MET A 43 0.27 19.54 -6.77
N TRP A 44 1.01 20.26 -5.91
CA TRP A 44 2.46 20.13 -5.81
C TRP A 44 2.88 18.69 -5.46
N ASN A 45 2.28 18.12 -4.42
CA ASN A 45 2.56 16.73 -4.03
C ASN A 45 2.25 15.74 -5.16
N THR A 46 1.15 15.94 -5.90
CA THR A 46 0.82 15.08 -7.04
C THR A 46 1.82 15.21 -8.18
N LEU A 47 2.30 16.42 -8.48
CA LEU A 47 3.33 16.63 -9.51
C LEU A 47 4.63 15.93 -9.13
N VAL A 48 5.10 16.11 -7.90
CA VAL A 48 6.30 15.43 -7.38
C VAL A 48 6.14 13.91 -7.48
N ASP A 49 4.97 13.37 -7.15
CA ASP A 49 4.73 11.94 -7.26
C ASP A 49 4.71 11.44 -8.70
N ILE A 50 4.11 12.18 -9.64
CA ILE A 50 4.14 11.82 -11.06
C ILE A 50 5.58 11.80 -11.58
N TRP A 51 6.37 12.84 -11.28
CA TRP A 51 7.77 12.89 -11.64
C TRP A 51 8.57 11.75 -11.02
N MET A 52 8.32 11.43 -9.73
CA MET A 52 8.95 10.30 -9.06
C MET A 52 8.56 8.97 -9.72
N CYS A 53 7.33 8.82 -10.19
CA CYS A 53 6.88 7.64 -10.92
C CYS A 53 7.65 7.48 -12.23
N VAL A 54 7.70 8.53 -13.05
CA VAL A 54 8.45 8.54 -14.32
C VAL A 54 9.93 8.26 -14.04
N ALA A 55 10.50 8.87 -13.00
CA ALA A 55 11.86 8.58 -12.58
C ALA A 55 12.02 7.11 -12.20
N THR A 56 11.11 6.49 -11.45
CA THR A 56 11.17 5.05 -11.12
C THR A 56 11.02 4.11 -12.31
N THR A 57 10.22 4.46 -13.31
CA THR A 57 10.06 3.61 -14.49
C THR A 57 11.28 3.65 -15.41
N TYR A 58 11.90 4.82 -15.58
CA TYR A 58 12.99 5.00 -16.54
C TYR A 58 14.40 4.98 -15.92
N PHE A 59 14.59 5.61 -14.76
CA PHE A 59 15.92 5.87 -14.17
C PHE A 59 16.17 5.13 -12.86
N LEU A 60 15.22 5.12 -11.92
CA LEU A 60 15.37 4.54 -10.59
C LEU A 60 14.91 3.08 -10.57
N LYS A 61 15.48 2.25 -11.46
CA LYS A 61 15.23 0.81 -11.44
C LYS A 61 15.63 0.22 -10.07
N ASP A 62 14.81 -0.72 -9.61
CA ASP A 62 15.05 -1.48 -8.38
C ASP A 62 16.39 -2.23 -8.47
N THR A 63 17.10 -2.28 -7.33
CA THR A 63 18.40 -2.93 -7.23
C THR A 63 18.27 -4.43 -7.50
N GLN A 64 19.27 -5.03 -8.14
CA GLN A 64 19.32 -6.49 -8.30
C GLN A 64 19.52 -7.11 -6.91
N THR A 65 18.47 -7.72 -6.37
CA THR A 65 18.47 -8.38 -5.06
C THR A 65 18.21 -9.88 -5.22
N PRO A 66 18.58 -10.72 -4.24
CA PRO A 66 18.25 -12.15 -4.23
C PRO A 66 16.75 -12.48 -4.33
N LEU A 67 15.88 -11.48 -4.20
CA LEU A 67 14.42 -11.61 -4.36
C LEU A 67 14.01 -11.55 -5.83
N LYS A 68 14.83 -10.93 -6.69
CA LYS A 68 14.55 -10.77 -8.11
C LYS A 68 14.92 -12.07 -8.83
N ALA A 69 14.06 -12.48 -9.76
CA ALA A 69 14.32 -13.66 -10.55
C ALA A 69 15.65 -13.52 -11.31
N PRO A 70 16.48 -14.58 -11.35
CA PRO A 70 17.80 -14.53 -11.99
C PRO A 70 17.70 -14.35 -13.51
N SER A 71 16.61 -14.80 -14.14
CA SER A 71 16.32 -14.58 -15.55
C SER A 71 14.82 -14.44 -15.80
N SER A 72 14.45 -13.91 -16.97
CA SER A 72 13.06 -13.81 -17.43
C SER A 72 12.38 -15.16 -17.57
N ASP A 73 13.13 -16.22 -17.91
CA ASP A 73 12.58 -17.57 -18.08
C ASP A 73 12.10 -18.18 -16.76
N VAL A 74 12.74 -17.82 -15.64
CA VAL A 74 12.32 -18.27 -14.31
C VAL A 74 10.98 -17.65 -13.91
N ALA A 75 10.55 -16.55 -14.54
CA ALA A 75 9.26 -15.92 -14.24
C ALA A 75 8.07 -16.85 -14.48
N PHE A 76 8.18 -17.76 -15.46
CA PHE A 76 7.13 -18.70 -15.88
C PHE A 76 7.22 -20.08 -15.22
N THR A 77 8.17 -20.27 -14.29
CA THR A 77 8.29 -21.54 -13.56
C THR A 77 7.20 -21.68 -12.49
N PRO A 78 6.72 -22.90 -12.19
CA PRO A 78 5.72 -23.13 -11.16
C PRO A 78 6.18 -22.63 -9.79
N ARG A 79 5.37 -21.80 -9.14
CA ARG A 79 5.70 -21.22 -7.83
C ARG A 79 5.01 -21.98 -6.71
N ARG A 80 5.79 -22.38 -5.69
CA ARG A 80 5.24 -22.89 -4.43
C ARG A 80 4.78 -21.72 -3.56
N ILE A 81 3.49 -21.64 -3.28
CA ILE A 81 2.92 -20.64 -2.38
C ILE A 81 2.96 -21.19 -0.96
N VAL A 82 3.72 -20.54 -0.08
CA VAL A 82 3.74 -20.85 1.35
C VAL A 82 2.84 -19.86 2.07
N ARG A 83 1.89 -20.37 2.86
CA ARG A 83 0.99 -19.55 3.68
C ARG A 83 1.55 -19.48 5.10
N ARG A 84 1.59 -18.28 5.66
CA ARG A 84 1.88 -18.02 7.08
C ARG A 84 0.74 -17.21 7.65
N THR A 85 0.25 -17.64 8.80
CA THR A 85 -0.81 -16.96 9.54
C THR A 85 -0.18 -16.16 10.68
N PHE A 86 -0.76 -14.99 10.96
CA PHE A 86 -0.36 -14.14 12.07
C PHE A 86 -1.60 -13.89 12.93
N SER A 87 -1.41 -13.83 14.25
CA SER A 87 -2.49 -13.48 15.16
C SER A 87 -2.91 -12.04 14.91
N LEU A 88 -4.21 -11.84 14.69
CA LEU A 88 -4.76 -10.51 14.50
C LEU A 88 -4.77 -9.72 15.81
N ASP A 89 -4.77 -10.41 16.95
CA ASP A 89 -4.76 -9.77 18.26
C ASP A 89 -3.38 -9.16 18.58
N ASP A 90 -2.29 -9.81 18.18
CA ASP A 90 -0.94 -9.25 18.29
C ASP A 90 -0.81 -7.97 17.45
N VAL A 91 -1.36 -8.01 16.22
CA VAL A 91 -1.35 -6.84 15.33
C VAL A 91 -2.21 -5.71 15.91
N LYS A 92 -3.35 -6.02 16.52
CA LYS A 92 -4.18 -5.03 17.23
C LYS A 92 -3.46 -4.44 18.44
N LEU A 93 -2.71 -5.25 19.20
CA LEU A 93 -1.92 -4.79 20.33
C LEU A 93 -0.90 -3.75 19.87
N VAL A 94 -0.11 -4.08 18.85
CA VAL A 94 0.88 -3.15 18.27
C VAL A 94 0.23 -1.90 17.72
N LYS A 95 -0.89 -2.06 16.99
CA LYS A 95 -1.69 -0.94 16.46
C LYS A 95 -2.15 0.01 17.56
N ASN A 96 -2.65 -0.53 18.67
CA ASN A 96 -3.11 0.27 19.81
C ASN A 96 -1.94 0.96 20.52
N ALA A 97 -0.81 0.26 20.73
CA ALA A 97 0.38 0.81 21.36
C ALA A 97 1.04 1.94 20.54
N THR A 98 0.93 1.88 19.20
CA THR A 98 1.57 2.84 18.28
C THR A 98 0.60 3.87 17.69
N HIS A 99 -0.68 3.81 18.04
CA HIS A 99 -1.76 4.63 17.45
C HIS A 99 -1.72 4.66 15.91
N THR A 100 -1.61 3.47 15.30
CA THR A 100 -1.52 3.29 13.84
C THR A 100 -2.70 2.50 13.28
N THR A 101 -2.68 2.18 11.98
CA THR A 101 -3.66 1.27 11.37
C THR A 101 -3.05 -0.13 11.19
N VAL A 102 -3.92 -1.15 11.08
CA VAL A 102 -3.51 -2.54 10.84
C VAL A 102 -2.63 -2.67 9.59
N ASN A 103 -2.95 -1.92 8.53
CA ASN A 103 -2.18 -1.94 7.28
C ASN A 103 -0.76 -1.38 7.48
N ASP A 104 -0.61 -0.33 8.30
CA ASP A 104 0.70 0.27 8.59
C ASP A 104 1.59 -0.74 9.35
N VAL A 105 1.01 -1.46 10.32
CA VAL A 105 1.71 -2.49 11.09
C VAL A 105 2.15 -3.65 10.19
N VAL A 106 1.26 -4.18 9.35
CA VAL A 106 1.60 -5.28 8.42
C VAL A 106 2.66 -4.86 7.42
N LEU A 107 2.60 -3.62 6.91
CA LEU A 107 3.62 -3.10 6.01
C LEU A 107 4.99 -2.97 6.70
N ALA A 108 5.01 -2.49 7.95
CA ALA A 108 6.21 -2.40 8.77
C ALA A 108 6.81 -3.78 9.07
N MET A 109 5.99 -4.77 9.41
CA MET A 109 6.42 -6.17 9.58
C MET A 109 7.04 -6.72 8.29
N THR A 110 6.43 -6.43 7.14
CA THR A 110 6.96 -6.83 5.83
C THR A 110 8.32 -6.19 5.56
N GLN A 111 8.47 -4.89 5.84
CA GLN A 111 9.73 -4.17 5.68
C GLN A 111 10.83 -4.75 6.59
N ALA A 112 10.53 -4.95 7.88
CA ALA A 112 11.47 -5.52 8.84
C ALA A 112 11.86 -6.96 8.49
N GLY A 113 10.89 -7.80 8.12
CA GLY A 113 11.12 -9.17 7.69
C GLY A 113 12.01 -9.24 6.45
N LEU A 114 11.79 -8.35 5.49
CA LEU A 114 12.57 -8.30 4.27
C LEU A 114 13.99 -7.78 4.50
N SER A 115 14.16 -6.76 5.35
CA SER A 115 15.48 -6.29 5.79
C SER A 115 16.29 -7.40 6.44
N ARG A 116 15.69 -8.14 7.39
CA ARG A 116 16.38 -9.25 8.08
C ARG A 116 16.69 -10.40 7.13
N TYR A 117 15.76 -10.76 6.25
CA TYR A 117 15.96 -11.81 5.25
C TYR A 117 17.13 -11.47 4.32
N LEU A 118 17.13 -10.26 3.76
CA LEU A 118 18.21 -9.80 2.88
C LEU A 118 19.53 -9.73 3.63
N ASN A 119 19.55 -9.21 4.86
CA ASN A 119 20.77 -9.16 5.68
C ASN A 119 21.39 -10.56 5.85
N ARG A 120 20.56 -11.54 6.21
CA ARG A 120 21.01 -12.94 6.34
C ARG A 120 21.53 -13.50 5.02
N LYS A 121 20.85 -13.23 3.91
CA LYS A 121 21.23 -13.75 2.58
C LYS A 121 22.54 -13.15 2.09
N TYR A 122 22.77 -11.85 2.30
CA TYR A 122 24.03 -11.19 1.97
C TYR A 122 25.17 -11.59 2.90
N GLY A 123 24.89 -11.84 4.20
CA GLY A 123 25.88 -12.39 5.13
C GLY A 123 26.38 -13.77 4.69
N GLN A 124 25.46 -14.68 4.34
CA GLN A 124 25.80 -16.02 3.84
C GLN A 124 26.62 -16.01 2.54
N ALA A 125 26.48 -14.98 1.70
CA ALA A 125 27.25 -14.86 0.47
C ALA A 125 28.66 -14.30 0.68
N LYS A 126 28.93 -13.67 1.84
CA LYS A 126 30.24 -13.08 2.18
C LYS A 126 31.12 -14.01 3.02
N SER A 127 30.52 -14.97 3.72
CA SER A 127 31.22 -15.97 4.51
C SER A 127 31.17 -17.31 3.77
N ASP A 128 32.32 -17.83 3.35
CA ASP A 128 32.47 -19.17 2.77
C ASP A 128 32.26 -20.27 3.83
N GLY A 129 31.06 -20.32 4.44
CA GLY A 129 30.66 -21.37 5.38
C GLY A 129 30.75 -21.04 6.87
N GLU A 130 31.33 -19.92 7.29
CA GLU A 130 31.34 -19.52 8.70
C GLU A 130 30.16 -18.60 9.06
N ALA A 131 29.31 -19.05 9.99
CA ALA A 131 28.18 -18.27 10.48
C ALA A 131 28.66 -17.04 11.28
N ARG A 132 28.89 -15.92 10.59
CA ARG A 132 29.05 -14.61 11.25
C ARG A 132 27.78 -14.26 12.02
N GLU A 133 27.96 -13.64 13.18
CA GLU A 133 26.91 -13.27 14.12
C GLU A 133 25.74 -12.53 13.45
N SER A 134 24.53 -12.82 13.93
CA SER A 134 23.26 -12.29 13.44
C SER A 134 23.12 -10.76 13.57
N CYS A 135 24.05 -10.07 14.20
CA CYS A 135 23.98 -8.65 14.56
C CYS A 135 24.77 -7.72 13.63
N GLU A 136 25.59 -8.25 12.71
CA GLU A 136 26.30 -7.39 11.76
C GLU A 136 25.40 -6.96 10.59
N ASN A 137 25.49 -5.68 10.23
CA ASN A 137 24.83 -5.13 9.06
C ASN A 137 25.57 -5.54 7.78
N ASN A 138 25.06 -6.59 7.16
CA ASN A 138 25.57 -7.18 5.92
C ASN A 138 24.91 -6.59 4.67
N LEU A 139 23.93 -5.69 4.83
CA LEU A 139 23.20 -5.09 3.71
C LEU A 139 24.13 -4.19 2.87
N PRO A 140 24.11 -4.30 1.53
CA PRO A 140 24.78 -3.35 0.67
C PRO A 140 24.13 -1.96 0.78
N ASN A 141 24.93 -0.92 0.58
CA ASN A 141 24.45 0.45 0.59
C ASN A 141 23.43 0.68 -0.54
N ASN A 142 22.37 1.45 -0.24
CA ASN A 142 21.38 1.93 -1.21
C ASN A 142 20.58 0.82 -1.95
N ILE A 143 20.07 -0.19 -1.24
CA ILE A 143 19.09 -1.11 -1.81
C ILE A 143 17.78 -0.36 -2.08
N ARG A 144 17.37 -0.36 -3.34
CA ARG A 144 16.05 0.10 -3.77
C ARG A 144 15.15 -1.09 -4.01
N LEU A 145 14.01 -1.08 -3.33
CA LEU A 145 12.96 -2.06 -3.49
C LEU A 145 11.61 -1.35 -3.46
N THR A 146 10.79 -1.59 -4.48
CA THR A 146 9.49 -0.93 -4.59
C THR A 146 8.36 -1.96 -4.55
N ALA A 147 7.40 -1.77 -3.66
CA ALA A 147 6.14 -2.51 -3.64
C ALA A 147 5.04 -1.76 -4.38
N THR A 148 4.13 -2.52 -4.97
CA THR A 148 2.86 -1.99 -5.48
C THR A 148 1.77 -2.26 -4.46
N LEU A 149 1.20 -1.20 -3.87
CA LEU A 149 0.09 -1.29 -2.93
C LEU A 149 -1.22 -0.97 -3.63
N PHE A 150 -2.20 -1.87 -3.53
CA PHE A 150 -3.54 -1.63 -4.04
C PHE A 150 -4.39 -0.93 -2.98
N ILE A 151 -5.08 0.14 -3.38
CA ILE A 151 -5.97 0.89 -2.51
C ILE A 151 -7.38 0.97 -3.09
N ASN A 152 -8.37 0.95 -2.21
CA ASN A 152 -9.75 1.15 -2.60
C ASN A 152 -10.04 2.64 -2.80
N LEU A 153 -10.51 3.02 -3.98
CA LEU A 153 -10.81 4.40 -4.39
C LEU A 153 -12.29 4.76 -4.27
N ARG A 154 -13.14 3.91 -3.68
CA ARG A 154 -14.55 4.23 -3.48
C ARG A 154 -14.73 5.45 -2.57
N THR A 155 -15.64 6.34 -2.97
CA THR A 155 -16.03 7.55 -2.22
C THR A 155 -16.64 7.20 -0.86
N SER A 156 -17.22 6.01 -0.73
CA SER A 156 -17.72 5.45 0.51
C SER A 156 -16.85 4.28 0.97
N PRO A 157 -16.02 4.44 2.01
CA PRO A 157 -15.21 3.36 2.58
C PRO A 157 -16.12 2.48 3.46
N GLY A 158 -16.99 1.72 2.82
CA GLY A 158 -17.88 0.74 3.45
C GLY A 158 -17.94 -0.51 2.59
N ILE A 159 -17.94 -1.68 3.23
CA ILE A 159 -18.36 -2.92 2.60
C ILE A 159 -19.88 -2.86 2.60
N TYR A 160 -20.47 -2.27 1.56
CA TYR A 160 -21.91 -2.27 1.38
C TYR A 160 -22.34 -3.68 1.00
N ALA A 161 -23.45 -4.14 1.57
CA ALA A 161 -24.11 -5.35 1.09
C ALA A 161 -24.41 -5.17 -0.40
N LEU A 162 -24.17 -6.22 -1.20
CA LEU A 162 -24.34 -6.21 -2.66
C LEU A 162 -25.69 -5.61 -3.07
N GLU A 163 -26.73 -5.92 -2.31
CA GLU A 163 -28.12 -5.47 -2.47
C GLU A 163 -28.31 -3.96 -2.31
N GLU A 164 -27.58 -3.32 -1.40
CA GLU A 164 -27.60 -1.86 -1.28
C GLU A 164 -26.90 -1.17 -2.45
N MET A 165 -25.92 -1.84 -3.07
CA MET A 165 -25.16 -1.28 -4.20
C MET A 165 -25.91 -1.38 -5.55
N VAL A 166 -26.85 -2.32 -5.69
CA VAL A 166 -27.65 -2.53 -6.93
C VAL A 166 -28.90 -1.64 -6.98
N LYS A 167 -29.34 -1.08 -5.84
CA LYS A 167 -30.51 -0.17 -5.80
C LYS A 167 -30.25 1.12 -6.59
N LYS A 168 -31.18 1.48 -7.48
CA LYS A 168 -31.21 2.80 -8.13
C LYS A 168 -31.22 3.89 -7.05
N ASN A 169 -30.31 4.87 -7.15
CA ASN A 169 -30.06 5.96 -6.18
C ASN A 169 -29.28 5.60 -4.90
N SER A 170 -28.58 4.47 -4.83
CA SER A 170 -27.66 4.24 -3.72
C SER A 170 -26.43 5.17 -3.81
N LYS A 171 -25.91 5.60 -2.65
CA LYS A 171 -24.66 6.36 -2.57
C LYS A 171 -23.42 5.48 -2.85
N ALA A 172 -23.61 4.19 -3.04
CA ALA A 172 -22.56 3.20 -3.21
C ALA A 172 -22.41 2.87 -4.70
N GLU A 173 -21.36 3.41 -5.32
CA GLU A 173 -21.07 3.18 -6.73
C GLU A 173 -20.73 1.69 -6.99
N TRP A 174 -21.45 1.06 -7.91
CA TRP A 174 -21.19 -0.32 -8.34
C TRP A 174 -19.85 -0.45 -9.08
N GLY A 175 -19.14 -1.57 -8.85
CA GLY A 175 -17.90 -1.92 -9.55
C GLY A 175 -16.62 -1.88 -8.70
N ASN A 176 -15.54 -2.40 -9.27
CA ASN A 176 -14.22 -2.43 -8.64
C ASN A 176 -13.45 -1.13 -8.96
N LYS A 177 -13.24 -0.28 -7.94
CA LYS A 177 -12.43 0.94 -8.06
C LYS A 177 -11.16 0.77 -7.26
N ILE A 178 -10.22 0.00 -7.79
CA ILE A 178 -8.91 -0.19 -7.18
C ILE A 178 -7.91 0.73 -7.88
N GLY A 179 -7.24 1.55 -7.09
CA GLY A 179 -6.02 2.25 -7.49
C GLY A 179 -4.79 1.49 -7.02
N TYR A 180 -3.63 1.86 -7.52
CA TYR A 180 -2.36 1.35 -7.02
C TYR A 180 -1.39 2.50 -6.77
N VAL A 181 -0.55 2.34 -5.76
CA VAL A 181 0.49 3.30 -5.35
C VAL A 181 1.81 2.57 -5.28
N LEU A 182 2.90 3.22 -5.72
CA LEU A 182 4.24 2.69 -5.54
C LEU A 182 4.77 3.08 -4.16
N TYR A 183 5.02 2.06 -3.35
CA TYR A 183 5.59 2.18 -2.01
C TYR A 183 7.06 1.77 -2.03
N PRO A 184 8.01 2.72 -1.90
CA PRO A 184 9.42 2.39 -1.81
C PRO A 184 9.73 1.84 -0.41
N PHE A 185 10.02 0.55 -0.31
CA PHE A 185 10.53 -0.05 0.91
C PHE A 185 11.91 0.51 1.23
N LYS A 186 12.13 0.82 2.52
CA LYS A 186 13.45 1.19 3.02
C LYS A 186 14.07 -0.06 3.66
N ILE A 187 14.98 -0.69 2.92
CA ILE A 187 15.66 -1.90 3.36
C ILE A 187 16.86 -1.49 4.20
N GLU A 188 16.65 -1.45 5.51
CA GLU A 188 17.67 -1.19 6.52
C GLU A 188 17.37 -2.01 7.77
N LEU A 189 18.41 -2.37 8.51
CA LEU A 189 18.27 -2.88 9.87
C LEU A 189 18.05 -1.70 10.82
N LYS A 190 17.10 -1.84 11.72
CA LYS A 190 16.85 -0.88 12.79
C LYS A 190 17.00 -1.55 14.13
N ASP A 191 17.64 -0.86 15.06
CA ASP A 191 17.80 -1.32 16.43
C ASP A 191 16.44 -1.38 17.14
N ASN A 192 15.61 -0.36 16.92
CA ASN A 192 14.26 -0.32 17.45
C ASN A 192 13.22 -0.80 16.42
N PRO A 193 12.43 -1.86 16.71
CA PRO A 193 11.41 -2.35 15.79
C PRO A 193 10.26 -1.35 15.55
N LEU A 194 9.98 -0.44 16.50
CA LEU A 194 8.94 0.58 16.35
C LEU A 194 9.26 1.61 15.27
N ASP A 195 10.53 1.78 14.93
CA ASP A 195 10.94 2.72 13.89
C ASP A 195 10.55 2.24 12.49
N TYR A 196 10.34 0.93 12.28
CA TYR A 196 9.72 0.45 11.04
C TYR A 196 8.27 0.93 10.92
N ILE A 197 7.53 0.94 12.03
CA ILE A 197 6.12 1.34 12.08
C ILE A 197 6.01 2.84 11.86
N ARG A 198 6.87 3.64 12.49
CA ARG A 198 6.92 5.10 12.31
C ARG A 198 7.18 5.48 10.85
N ASP A 199 8.17 4.83 10.21
CA ASP A 199 8.46 5.06 8.79
C ASP A 199 7.31 4.65 7.88
N ALA A 200 6.73 3.48 8.11
CA ALA A 200 5.60 2.98 7.33
C ALA A 200 4.41 3.94 7.44
N LYS A 201 4.07 4.37 8.66
CA LYS A 201 3.01 5.35 8.92
C LYS A 201 3.28 6.67 8.21
N ALA A 202 4.45 7.27 8.39
CA ALA A 202 4.79 8.55 7.78
C ALA A 202 4.70 8.49 6.25
N LYS A 203 5.20 7.42 5.64
CA LYS A 203 5.13 7.21 4.19
C LYS A 203 3.70 6.99 3.70
N ILE A 204 2.93 6.16 4.38
CA ILE A 204 1.54 5.89 4.01
C ILE A 204 0.70 7.16 4.16
N ASP A 205 0.84 7.89 5.27
CA ASP A 205 0.06 9.10 5.51
C ASP A 205 0.40 10.19 4.48
N ARG A 206 1.67 10.31 4.08
CA ARG A 206 2.06 11.14 2.94
C ARG A 206 1.37 10.68 1.65
N ARG A 207 1.36 9.37 1.35
CA ARG A 207 0.69 8.82 0.15
C ARG A 207 -0.83 9.04 0.19
N LYS A 208 -1.48 8.90 1.35
CA LYS A 208 -2.91 9.19 1.52
C LYS A 208 -3.23 10.68 1.30
N ALA A 209 -2.32 11.56 1.68
CA ALA A 209 -2.46 13.01 1.45
C ALA A 209 -2.32 13.40 -0.03
N THR A 210 -1.92 12.48 -0.91
CA THR A 210 -1.78 12.73 -2.35
C THR A 210 -3.00 12.22 -3.13
N LEU A 211 -3.30 12.82 -4.28
CA LEU A 211 -4.29 12.27 -5.22
C LEU A 211 -3.67 11.19 -6.13
N GLU A 212 -2.46 10.69 -5.85
CA GLU A 212 -1.69 9.81 -6.75
C GLU A 212 -2.52 8.64 -7.28
N ALA A 213 -3.23 7.95 -6.39
CA ALA A 213 -4.03 6.80 -6.79
C ALA A 213 -5.26 7.18 -7.64
N LYS A 214 -5.92 8.31 -7.35
CA LYS A 214 -7.04 8.82 -8.18
C LYS A 214 -6.54 9.27 -9.54
N PHE A 215 -5.40 9.94 -9.58
CA PHE A 215 -4.74 10.38 -10.81
C PHE A 215 -4.31 9.20 -11.68
N ARG A 216 -3.73 8.14 -11.09
CA ARG A 216 -3.39 6.91 -11.80
C ARG A 216 -4.60 6.18 -12.36
N LEU A 217 -5.70 6.10 -11.59
CA LEU A 217 -6.95 5.53 -12.11
C LEU A 217 -7.50 6.38 -13.26
N PHE A 218 -7.41 7.71 -13.16
CA PHE A 218 -7.79 8.62 -14.24
C PHE A 218 -6.93 8.39 -15.49
N LEU A 219 -5.61 8.35 -15.35
CA LEU A 219 -4.70 8.05 -16.46
C LEU A 219 -4.97 6.68 -17.08
N ALA A 220 -5.19 5.64 -16.28
CA ALA A 220 -5.51 4.32 -16.79
C ALA A 220 -6.83 4.32 -17.59
N LYS A 221 -7.85 5.04 -17.12
CA LYS A 221 -9.12 5.21 -17.85
C LYS A 221 -8.95 5.99 -19.14
N VAL A 222 -8.18 7.07 -19.10
CA VAL A 222 -7.83 7.88 -20.28
C VAL A 222 -7.10 7.00 -21.29
N PHE A 223 -6.08 6.27 -20.86
CA PHE A 223 -5.31 5.37 -21.71
C PHE A 223 -6.18 4.30 -22.37
N VAL A 224 -7.04 3.60 -21.62
CA VAL A 224 -7.97 2.60 -22.18
C VAL A 224 -8.97 3.24 -23.15
N ARG A 225 -9.35 4.50 -22.94
CA ARG A 225 -10.27 5.23 -23.82
C ARG A 225 -9.63 5.66 -25.14
N PHE A 226 -8.35 6.03 -25.12
CA PHE A 226 -7.58 6.44 -26.31
C PHE A 226 -6.94 5.24 -27.03
N TYR A 227 -6.63 4.18 -26.31
CA TYR A 227 -6.11 2.91 -26.81
C TYR A 227 -7.05 1.78 -26.39
N PRO A 228 -8.23 1.63 -27.02
CA PRO A 228 -9.08 0.49 -26.77
C PRO A 228 -8.30 -0.78 -27.11
N THR A 229 -7.94 -1.55 -26.09
CA THR A 229 -7.34 -2.86 -26.26
C THR A 229 -8.36 -3.74 -26.98
N LYS A 230 -8.16 -3.97 -28.29
CA LYS A 230 -8.89 -5.01 -29.01
C LYS A 230 -8.54 -6.34 -28.35
N VAL A 231 -9.42 -6.81 -27.48
CA VAL A 231 -9.39 -8.20 -27.02
C VAL A 231 -9.77 -9.03 -28.24
N ARG A 232 -8.78 -9.61 -28.92
CA ARG A 232 -9.02 -10.67 -29.89
C ARG A 232 -9.53 -11.87 -29.10
N HIS A 233 -10.80 -12.20 -29.31
CA HIS A 233 -11.33 -13.52 -29.00
C HIS A 233 -10.68 -14.58 -29.90
#